data_AF-A0A2M7QY49-F1
#
_entry.id   AF-A0A2M7QY49-F1
#
_cell.length_a   1.000
_cell.length_b   1.000
_cell.length_c   1.000
_cell.angle_alpha   90.00
_cell.angle_beta   90.00
_cell.angle_gamma   90.00
#
_symmetry.space_group_name_H-M   'P 1'
#
loop_
_entity.id
_entity.type
_entity.pdbx_description
1 polymer ?
#
loop_
_entity_poly.entity_id
_entity_poly.type
_entity_poly.pdbx_seq_one_letter_code
_entity_poly.pdbx_strand_id
1 'polypeptide(L)'
;MQDFAQSPSVVAPVVEALEDQNIFDLLGVSDGTDEQKEEFLTELQDVLWEDFLEYDAQLLVTKDEYAELKQLRETHKDNVPEQQEAVVGYLEKLIPDLEEIMLEKALELKSDMVKERIAGMKELYPEDAAYQGQLAEAEAHIAAGRWHSAAVVLNSTVKN
;
A
#
# COMPACT_ATOMS: atom_id res chain seq x y z
N MET A 1 -32.10 -44.53 9.35
CA MET A 1 -31.17 -44.19 8.26
C MET A 1 -31.00 -42.69 8.28
N GLN A 2 -29.82 -42.20 8.62
CA GLN A 2 -29.48 -40.78 8.68
C GLN A 2 -29.10 -40.31 7.28
N ASP A 3 -29.88 -39.40 6.71
CA ASP A 3 -29.46 -38.56 5.58
C ASP A 3 -28.88 -37.27 6.17
N PHE A 4 -27.56 -37.22 6.33
CA PHE A 4 -26.85 -35.97 6.55
C PHE A 4 -26.67 -35.30 5.19
N ALA A 5 -27.60 -34.42 4.84
CA ALA A 5 -27.39 -33.46 3.78
C ALA A 5 -26.21 -32.56 4.18
N GLN A 6 -25.05 -32.77 3.56
CA GLN A 6 -23.96 -31.82 3.62
C GLN A 6 -24.44 -30.52 2.97
N SER A 7 -24.54 -29.46 3.77
CA SER A 7 -24.71 -28.11 3.27
C SER A 7 -23.60 -27.81 2.26
N PRO A 8 -23.89 -27.24 1.08
CA PRO A 8 -22.83 -26.80 0.19
C PRO A 8 -22.01 -25.71 0.89
N SER A 9 -20.72 -25.96 1.10
CA SER A 9 -19.77 -24.92 1.52
C SER A 9 -19.84 -23.79 0.51
N VAL A 10 -20.38 -22.65 0.92
CA VAL A 10 -20.28 -21.40 0.16
C VAL A 10 -18.81 -21.02 0.23
N VAL A 11 -18.05 -21.33 -0.82
CA VAL A 11 -16.71 -20.76 -1.01
C VAL A 11 -16.94 -19.25 -1.19
N ALA A 12 -16.48 -18.45 -0.22
CA ALA A 12 -16.56 -17.00 -0.34
C ALA A 12 -15.87 -16.57 -1.65
N PRO A 13 -16.43 -15.59 -2.39
CA PRO A 13 -15.81 -15.12 -3.62
C PRO A 13 -14.41 -14.58 -3.29
N VAL A 14 -13.41 -15.00 -4.07
CA VAL A 14 -12.06 -14.43 -3.99
C VAL A 14 -12.16 -12.97 -4.41
N VAL A 15 -11.72 -12.08 -3.53
CA VAL A 15 -11.76 -10.64 -3.78
C VAL A 15 -10.47 -10.24 -4.50
N GLU A 16 -10.62 -9.52 -5.60
CA GLU A 16 -9.52 -9.21 -6.54
C GLU A 16 -9.04 -7.76 -6.46
N ALA A 17 -9.82 -6.86 -5.86
CA ALA A 17 -9.50 -5.43 -5.81
C ALA A 17 -8.28 -5.14 -4.92
N LEU A 18 -7.55 -4.06 -5.24
CA LEU A 18 -6.31 -3.69 -4.54
C LEU A 18 -6.56 -3.33 -3.08
N GLU A 19 -7.62 -2.58 -2.79
CA GLU A 19 -7.97 -2.17 -1.43
C GLU A 19 -8.13 -3.36 -0.48
N ASP A 20 -8.63 -4.49 -0.99
CA ASP A 20 -8.92 -5.67 -0.20
C ASP A 20 -7.71 -6.60 0.03
N GLN A 21 -6.60 -6.38 -0.67
CA GLN A 21 -5.42 -7.26 -0.55
C GLN A 21 -4.56 -6.91 0.66
N ASN A 22 -3.94 -7.90 1.28
CA ASN A 22 -2.91 -7.64 2.27
C ASN A 22 -1.60 -7.23 1.58
N ILE A 23 -1.00 -6.10 1.98
CA ILE A 23 0.25 -5.60 1.38
C ILE A 23 1.40 -6.60 1.54
N PHE A 24 1.47 -7.35 2.63
CA PHE A 24 2.52 -8.35 2.85
C PHE A 24 2.37 -9.54 1.90
N ASP A 25 1.15 -9.94 1.59
CA ASP A 25 0.88 -10.97 0.58
C ASP A 25 1.28 -10.48 -0.81
N LEU A 26 0.92 -9.24 -1.15
CA LEU A 26 1.30 -8.62 -2.42
C LEU A 26 2.83 -8.51 -2.59
N LEU A 27 3.56 -8.31 -1.50
CA LEU A 27 5.02 -8.19 -1.49
C LEU A 27 5.75 -9.51 -1.24
N GLY A 28 5.03 -10.57 -0.89
CA GLY A 28 5.58 -11.91 -0.65
C GLY A 28 6.40 -12.01 0.64
N VAL A 29 6.06 -11.21 1.65
CA VAL A 29 6.75 -11.13 2.96
C VAL A 29 5.80 -11.47 4.12
N SER A 30 4.77 -12.26 3.84
CA SER A 30 3.71 -12.63 4.80
C SER A 30 4.23 -13.41 6.00
N ASP A 31 5.42 -14.00 5.90
CA ASP A 31 6.12 -14.74 6.95
C ASP A 31 6.88 -13.85 7.95
N GLY A 32 6.95 -12.53 7.70
CA GLY A 32 7.50 -11.56 8.65
C GLY A 32 6.78 -11.57 10.01
N THR A 33 7.52 -11.24 11.08
CA THR A 33 6.94 -11.12 12.42
C THR A 33 5.96 -9.94 12.51
N ASP A 34 5.07 -9.97 13.50
CA ASP A 34 4.13 -8.86 13.71
C ASP A 34 4.88 -7.54 13.96
N GLU A 35 5.98 -7.57 14.71
CA GLU A 35 6.85 -6.40 14.95
C GLU A 35 7.45 -5.84 13.65
N GLN A 36 7.97 -6.70 12.77
CA GLN A 36 8.50 -6.27 11.47
C GLN A 36 7.43 -5.68 10.56
N LYS A 37 6.22 -6.25 10.61
CA LYS A 37 5.07 -5.77 9.86
C LYS A 37 4.60 -4.40 10.36
N GLU A 38 4.54 -4.21 11.67
CA GLU A 38 4.19 -2.92 12.29
C GLU A 38 5.23 -1.83 12.00
N GLU A 39 6.52 -2.17 12.10
CA GLU A 39 7.62 -1.26 11.74
C GLU A 39 7.51 -0.83 10.26
N PHE A 40 7.34 -1.79 9.36
CA PHE A 40 7.14 -1.51 7.93
C PHE A 40 5.92 -0.62 7.65
N LEU A 41 4.77 -0.87 8.29
CA LEU A 41 3.58 -0.04 8.11
C LEU A 41 3.79 1.39 8.64
N THR A 42 4.53 1.53 9.73
CA THR A 42 4.88 2.83 10.31
C THR A 42 5.76 3.62 9.34
N GLU A 43 6.82 2.99 8.81
CA GLU A 43 7.70 3.63 7.82
C GLU A 43 6.93 4.06 6.56
N LEU A 44 6.03 3.20 6.06
CA LEU A 44 5.19 3.54 4.91
C LEU A 44 4.29 4.74 5.19
N GLN A 45 3.65 4.76 6.36
CA GLN A 45 2.79 5.87 6.75
C GLN A 45 3.59 7.18 6.83
N ASP A 46 4.79 7.15 7.42
CA ASP A 46 5.64 8.34 7.54
C ASP A 46 6.09 8.86 6.16
N VAL A 47 6.51 7.97 5.27
CA VAL A 47 6.90 8.33 3.89
C VAL A 47 5.72 8.95 3.14
N LEU A 48 4.53 8.36 3.24
CA LEU A 48 3.31 8.85 2.61
C LEU A 48 2.95 10.26 3.10
N TRP A 49 3.04 10.48 4.41
CA TRP A 49 2.74 11.78 5.02
C TRP A 49 3.76 12.84 4.62
N GLU A 50 5.05 12.54 4.68
CA GLU A 50 6.09 13.51 4.32
C GLU A 50 6.01 13.89 2.83
N ASP A 51 5.76 12.93 1.93
CA ASP A 51 5.52 13.20 0.51
C ASP A 51 4.32 14.14 0.31
N PHE A 52 3.19 13.83 0.95
CA PHE A 52 2.00 14.67 0.88
C PHE A 52 2.26 16.09 1.40
N LEU A 53 2.95 16.23 2.54
CA LEU A 53 3.24 17.53 3.15
C LEU A 53 4.23 18.37 2.31
N GLU A 54 5.19 17.71 1.67
CA GLU A 54 6.20 18.36 0.85
C GLU A 54 5.65 18.81 -0.51
N TYR A 55 4.89 17.95 -1.19
CA TYR A 55 4.52 18.16 -2.58
C TYR A 55 3.07 18.58 -2.79
N ASP A 56 2.12 17.95 -2.09
CA ASP A 56 0.70 18.08 -2.40
C ASP A 56 -0.05 19.08 -1.54
N ALA A 57 0.27 19.16 -0.24
CA ALA A 57 -0.45 20.02 0.70
C ALA A 57 -0.48 21.49 0.22
N GLN A 58 0.63 21.99 -0.35
CA GLN A 58 0.73 23.35 -0.90
C GLN A 58 -0.20 23.63 -2.10
N LEU A 59 -0.68 22.58 -2.77
CA LEU A 59 -1.60 22.68 -3.91
C LEU A 59 -3.06 22.70 -3.44
N LEU A 60 -3.32 22.21 -2.23
CA LEU A 60 -4.65 22.03 -1.65
C LEU A 60 -5.05 23.14 -0.69
N VAL A 61 -4.07 23.90 -0.17
CA VAL A 61 -4.30 25.02 0.74
C VAL A 61 -3.75 26.33 0.17
N THR A 62 -4.16 27.46 0.74
CA THR A 62 -3.62 28.76 0.36
C THR A 62 -2.17 28.93 0.84
N LYS A 63 -1.47 29.93 0.30
CA LYS A 63 -0.08 30.21 0.69
C LYS A 63 0.08 30.54 2.17
N ASP A 64 -0.87 31.25 2.75
CA ASP A 64 -0.83 31.64 4.16
C ASP A 64 -1.06 30.42 5.06
N GLU A 65 -2.04 29.58 4.72
CA GLU A 65 -2.31 28.31 5.41
C GLU A 65 -1.11 27.34 5.32
N TYR A 66 -0.45 27.28 4.16
CA TYR A 66 0.76 26.46 4.00
C TYR A 66 1.94 27.00 4.82
N ALA A 67 2.05 28.32 4.98
CA ALA A 67 3.06 28.92 5.84
C ALA A 67 2.80 28.61 7.32
N GLU A 68 1.54 28.63 7.74
CA GLU A 68 1.12 28.20 9.08
C GLU A 68 1.40 26.71 9.32
N LEU A 69 1.09 25.84 8.36
CA LEU A 69 1.44 24.41 8.41
C LEU A 69 2.95 24.21 8.64
N LYS A 70 3.79 24.95 7.92
CA LYS A 70 5.25 24.90 8.12
C LYS A 70 5.67 25.37 9.51
N GLN A 71 5.06 26.44 10.01
CA GLN A 71 5.34 26.93 11.37
C GLN A 71 4.92 25.91 12.44
N LEU A 72 3.80 25.22 12.23
CA LEU A 72 3.31 24.19 13.13
C LEU A 72 4.31 23.03 13.23
N ARG A 73 4.82 22.59 12.07
CA ARG A 73 5.90 21.58 12.01
C ARG A 73 7.15 22.05 12.76
N GLU A 74 7.62 23.26 12.51
CA GLU A 74 8.81 23.78 13.20
C GLU A 74 8.61 23.93 14.72
N THR A 75 7.41 24.31 15.16
CA THR A 75 7.08 24.51 16.58
C THR A 75 7.17 23.20 17.37
N HIS A 76 6.73 22.09 16.76
CA HIS A 76 6.69 20.78 17.40
C HIS A 76 7.80 19.83 16.93
N LYS A 77 8.84 20.33 16.25
CA LYS A 77 9.91 19.50 15.66
C LYS A 77 10.62 18.57 16.64
N ASP A 78 10.66 18.93 17.93
CA ASP A 78 11.34 18.17 18.98
C ASP A 78 10.41 17.08 19.60
N ASN A 79 9.14 17.02 19.18
CA ASN A 79 8.14 16.05 19.64
C ASN A 79 7.29 15.55 18.47
N VAL A 80 7.78 14.51 17.77
CA VAL A 80 7.16 13.96 16.55
C VAL A 80 5.68 13.57 16.74
N PRO A 81 5.28 12.83 17.80
CA PRO A 81 3.86 12.51 18.00
C PRO A 81 2.95 13.74 18.10
N GLU A 82 3.37 14.78 18.84
CA GLU A 82 2.61 16.02 18.99
C GLU A 82 2.57 16.82 17.68
N GLN A 83 3.68 16.81 16.94
CA GLN A 83 3.75 17.42 15.61
C GLN A 83 2.77 16.78 14.65
N GLN A 84 2.73 15.44 14.58
CA GLN A 84 1.83 14.70 13.70
C GLN A 84 0.37 14.96 14.05
N GLU A 85 -0.01 14.88 15.32
CA GLU A 85 -1.39 15.17 15.77
C GLU A 85 -1.81 16.60 15.40
N ALA A 86 -0.93 17.59 15.65
CA ALA A 86 -1.21 18.98 15.32
C ALA A 86 -1.37 19.20 13.81
N VAL A 87 -0.47 18.63 13.00
CA VAL A 87 -0.49 18.74 11.53
C VAL A 87 -1.76 18.13 10.95
N VAL A 88 -2.09 16.90 11.34
CA VAL A 88 -3.30 16.20 10.87
C VAL A 88 -4.53 17.02 11.24
N GLY A 89 -4.67 17.41 12.52
CA GLY A 89 -5.82 18.17 13.00
C GLY A 89 -5.90 19.62 12.45
N TYR A 90 -4.82 20.14 11.85
CA TYR A 90 -4.85 21.39 11.10
C TYR A 90 -5.35 21.15 9.66
N LEU A 91 -4.79 20.16 8.98
CA LEU A 91 -5.13 19.85 7.59
C LEU A 91 -6.57 19.36 7.42
N GLU A 92 -7.09 18.56 8.34
CA GLU A 92 -8.50 18.10 8.32
C GLU A 92 -9.52 19.25 8.33
N LYS A 93 -9.15 20.42 8.89
CA LYS A 93 -10.02 21.61 8.90
C LYS A 93 -10.01 22.35 7.57
N LEU A 94 -8.93 22.22 6.81
CA LEU A 94 -8.69 22.95 5.56
C LEU A 94 -9.05 22.11 4.34
N ILE A 95 -8.84 20.79 4.41
CA ILE A 95 -8.99 19.84 3.32
C ILE A 95 -10.13 18.87 3.71
N PRO A 96 -11.36 19.09 3.21
CA PRO A 96 -12.53 18.29 3.60
C PRO A 96 -12.41 16.80 3.28
N ASP A 97 -11.68 16.46 2.21
CA ASP A 97 -11.55 15.09 1.70
C ASP A 97 -10.14 14.52 1.95
N LEU A 98 -9.45 14.99 3.01
CA LEU A 98 -8.07 14.61 3.31
C LEU A 98 -7.90 13.10 3.45
N GLU A 99 -8.79 12.43 4.18
CA GLU A 99 -8.74 10.98 4.39
C GLU A 99 -8.84 10.20 3.07
N GLU A 100 -9.73 10.63 2.17
CA GLU A 100 -9.89 10.01 0.85
C GLU A 100 -8.64 10.19 -0.01
N ILE A 101 -8.08 11.41 -0.03
CA ILE A 101 -6.82 11.69 -0.74
C ILE A 101 -5.67 10.83 -0.20
N MET A 102 -5.55 10.70 1.13
CA MET A 102 -4.50 9.88 1.74
C MET A 102 -4.72 8.39 1.47
N LEU A 103 -5.96 7.92 1.45
CA LEU A 103 -6.29 6.54 1.08
C LEU A 103 -5.93 6.25 -0.38
N GLU A 104 -6.28 7.14 -1.32
CA GLU A 104 -5.93 7.00 -2.73
C GLU A 104 -4.41 6.91 -2.91
N LYS A 105 -3.65 7.78 -2.24
CA LYS A 105 -2.19 7.74 -2.26
C LYS A 105 -1.63 6.46 -1.65
N ALA A 106 -2.21 5.96 -0.56
CA ALA A 106 -1.79 4.69 0.03
C ALA A 106 -2.02 3.52 -0.94
N LEU A 107 -3.13 3.53 -1.69
CA LEU A 107 -3.40 2.53 -2.73
C LEU A 107 -2.44 2.67 -3.92
N GLU A 108 -2.13 3.90 -4.35
CA GLU A 108 -1.14 4.17 -5.40
C GLU A 108 0.24 3.63 -5.00
N LEU A 109 0.71 3.99 -3.81
CA LEU A 109 1.98 3.51 -3.25
C LEU A 109 2.01 1.98 -3.19
N LYS A 110 0.95 1.36 -2.67
CA LYS A 110 0.82 -0.11 -2.61
C LYS A 110 0.92 -0.75 -4.00
N SER A 111 0.25 -0.17 -5.00
CA SER A 111 0.35 -0.59 -6.40
C SER A 111 1.80 -0.48 -6.90
N ASP A 112 2.45 0.65 -6.64
CA ASP A 112 3.80 0.92 -7.15
C ASP A 112 4.85 0.03 -6.51
N MET A 113 4.74 -0.26 -5.22
CA MET A 113 5.61 -1.23 -4.56
C MET A 113 5.55 -2.62 -5.19
N VAL A 114 4.36 -3.06 -5.63
CA VAL A 114 4.21 -4.33 -6.36
C VAL A 114 4.87 -4.27 -7.73
N LYS A 115 4.73 -3.15 -8.45
CA LYS A 115 5.40 -2.95 -9.74
C LYS A 115 6.92 -2.95 -9.60
N GLU A 116 7.44 -2.29 -8.56
CA GLU A 116 8.86 -2.27 -8.23
C GLU A 116 9.38 -3.67 -7.86
N ARG A 117 8.60 -4.46 -7.10
CA ARG A 117 8.90 -5.87 -6.85
C ARG A 117 9.08 -6.64 -8.17
N ILE A 118 8.14 -6.48 -9.10
CA ILE A 118 8.21 -7.14 -10.42
C ILE A 118 9.43 -6.67 -11.20
N ALA A 119 9.69 -5.35 -11.25
CA ALA A 119 10.85 -4.79 -11.92
C ALA A 119 12.16 -5.35 -11.37
N GLY A 120 12.34 -5.35 -10.04
CA GLY A 120 13.50 -5.94 -9.38
C GLY A 120 13.65 -7.43 -9.68
N MET A 121 12.55 -8.19 -9.70
CA MET A 121 12.57 -9.60 -10.08
C MET A 121 12.99 -9.82 -11.54
N LYS A 122 12.57 -8.96 -12.46
CA LYS A 122 12.99 -9.03 -13.88
C LYS A 122 14.49 -8.80 -14.02
N GLU A 123 15.04 -7.85 -13.26
CA GLU A 123 16.47 -7.53 -13.26
C GLU A 123 17.33 -8.63 -12.64
N LEU A 124 16.82 -9.32 -11.61
CA LEU A 124 17.53 -10.42 -10.94
C LEU A 124 17.58 -11.70 -11.79
N TYR A 125 16.55 -11.97 -12.59
CA TYR A 125 16.42 -13.21 -13.38
C TYR A 125 16.18 -12.96 -14.88
N PRO A 126 17.06 -12.23 -15.58
CA PRO A 126 16.81 -11.79 -16.95
C PRO A 126 16.83 -12.93 -17.98
N GLU A 127 17.55 -14.02 -17.70
CA GLU A 127 17.72 -15.15 -18.63
C GLU A 127 16.77 -16.32 -18.37
N ASP A 128 15.98 -16.28 -17.29
CA ASP A 128 15.03 -17.34 -16.97
C ASP A 128 13.69 -17.08 -17.68
N ALA A 129 13.55 -17.63 -18.89
CA ALA A 129 12.36 -17.45 -19.71
C ALA A 129 11.06 -17.93 -19.05
N ALA A 130 11.14 -18.96 -18.20
CA ALA A 130 9.96 -19.44 -17.46
C ALA A 130 9.55 -18.42 -16.40
N TYR A 131 10.53 -17.92 -15.65
CA TYR A 131 10.30 -16.89 -14.63
C TYR A 131 9.81 -15.57 -15.22
N GLN A 132 10.40 -15.13 -16.34
CA GLN A 132 9.94 -13.94 -17.08
C GLN A 132 8.49 -14.10 -17.57
N GLY A 133 8.10 -15.31 -18.00
CA GLY A 133 6.72 -15.61 -18.37
C GLY A 133 5.75 -15.44 -17.20
N GLN A 134 6.13 -15.88 -16.00
CA GLN A 134 5.31 -15.73 -14.79
C GLN A 134 5.21 -14.27 -14.34
N LEU A 135 6.29 -13.49 -14.43
CA LEU A 135 6.24 -12.05 -14.14
C LEU A 135 5.31 -11.32 -15.12
N ALA A 136 5.36 -11.65 -16.41
CA ALA A 136 4.45 -11.08 -17.40
C ALA A 136 2.98 -11.48 -17.14
N GLU A 137 2.73 -12.70 -16.66
CA GLU A 137 1.39 -13.13 -16.24
C GLU A 137 0.90 -12.32 -15.04
N ALA A 138 1.74 -12.11 -14.02
CA ALA A 138 1.40 -11.25 -12.88
C ALA A 138 1.08 -9.81 -13.30
N GLU A 139 1.88 -9.23 -14.21
CA GLU A 139 1.60 -7.90 -14.78
C GLU A 139 0.26 -7.86 -15.52
N ALA A 140 -0.08 -8.90 -16.27
CA ALA A 140 -1.36 -9.00 -16.96
C ALA A 140 -2.54 -9.10 -15.96
N HIS A 141 -2.35 -9.75 -14.81
CA HIS A 141 -3.33 -9.76 -13.73
C HIS A 141 -3.50 -8.36 -13.11
N ILE A 142 -2.41 -7.65 -12.82
CA ILE A 142 -2.44 -6.27 -12.30
C ILE A 142 -3.16 -5.34 -13.28
N ALA A 143 -2.82 -5.40 -14.56
CA ALA A 143 -3.45 -4.58 -15.60
C ALA A 143 -4.97 -4.87 -15.75
N ALA A 144 -5.42 -6.05 -15.34
CA ALA A 144 -6.82 -6.45 -15.31
C ALA A 144 -7.51 -6.16 -13.96
N GLY A 145 -6.83 -5.52 -13.01
CA GLY A 145 -7.36 -5.25 -11.67
C GLY A 145 -7.50 -6.51 -10.79
N ARG A 146 -6.78 -7.58 -11.11
CA ARG A 146 -6.82 -8.88 -10.41
C ARG A 146 -5.62 -9.04 -9.49
N TRP A 147 -5.62 -8.31 -8.40
CA TRP A 147 -4.46 -8.18 -7.51
C TRP A 147 -4.21 -9.42 -6.67
N HIS A 148 -5.26 -10.11 -6.25
CA HIS A 148 -5.11 -11.39 -5.57
C HIS A 148 -4.43 -12.41 -6.48
N SER A 149 -4.95 -12.56 -7.70
CA SER A 149 -4.37 -13.45 -8.69
C SER A 149 -2.90 -13.12 -9.00
N ALA A 150 -2.56 -11.83 -9.12
CA ALA A 150 -1.18 -11.39 -9.32
C ALA A 150 -0.27 -11.83 -8.16
N ALA A 151 -0.69 -11.62 -6.91
CA ALA A 151 0.10 -12.03 -5.74
C ALA A 151 0.30 -13.55 -5.67
N VAL A 152 -0.73 -14.35 -6.00
CA VAL A 152 -0.60 -15.81 -6.07
C VAL A 152 0.48 -16.22 -7.07
N VAL A 153 0.48 -15.61 -8.26
CA VAL A 153 1.52 -15.86 -9.28
C VAL A 153 2.88 -15.47 -8.73
N LEU A 154 3.04 -14.24 -8.21
CA LEU A 154 4.30 -13.69 -7.70
C LEU A 154 4.89 -14.45 -6.51
N ASN A 155 4.04 -15.05 -5.68
CA ASN A 155 4.48 -15.82 -4.51
C ASN A 155 4.76 -17.28 -4.87
N SER A 156 4.15 -17.80 -5.93
CA SER A 156 4.47 -19.13 -6.48
C SER A 156 5.80 -19.16 -7.26
N THR A 157 6.27 -17.99 -7.71
CA THR A 157 7.53 -17.81 -8.43
C THR A 157 8.75 -17.81 -7.54
N VAL A 158 8.62 -17.67 -6.21
CA VAL A 158 9.79 -17.62 -5.32
C VAL A 158 10.52 -18.97 -5.37
N LYS A 159 11.61 -19.04 -6.12
CA LYS A 159 12.58 -20.12 -6.03
C LYS A 159 13.30 -19.97 -4.68
N ASN A 160 13.15 -20.97 -3.81
CA ASN A 160 14.08 -21.19 -2.69
C ASN A 160 15.50 -21.44 -3.22
#